data_AF-A0A8J8IZP5-F1
#
_entry.id   AF-A0A8J8IZP5-F1
#
_cell.length_a   1.000
_cell.length_b   1.000
_cell.length_c   1.000
_cell.angle_alpha   90.00
_cell.angle_beta   90.00
_cell.angle_gamma   90.00
#
_symmetry.space_group_name_H-M   'P 1'
#
loop_
_entity.id
_entity.type
_entity.pdbx_description
1 polymer ?
#
loop_
_entity_poly.entity_id
_entity_poly.type
_entity_poly.pdbx_seq_one_letter_code
_entity_poly.pdbx_strand_id
1 'polypeptide(L)'
;MKKVLSFLFIALLLVSIFSTYSWWQCRKEKEKMLVQIYNEFEVSRWELEHTGETFQYLLQNNVSQAVLLLYLEKYQHHVLVVRNTFGILASHSEEEKFRKLHVAMKNLFDVLTSIRDNPESLRENLQSNLEALREFDKLFKELSQYQSPNDIPDELAENFLEVSKELTESER
;
A
#
# COMPACT_ATOMS: atom_id res chain seq x y z
N MET A 1 -48.99 28.79 20.98
CA MET A 1 -48.72 27.59 20.17
C MET A 1 -48.02 27.89 18.85
N LYS A 2 -48.61 28.59 17.86
CA LYS A 2 -47.97 28.84 16.55
C LYS A 2 -46.56 29.46 16.62
N LYS A 3 -46.34 30.49 17.46
CA LYS A 3 -45.02 31.12 17.63
C LYS A 3 -43.97 30.20 18.26
N VAL A 4 -44.39 29.34 19.20
CA VAL A 4 -43.52 28.35 19.84
C VAL A 4 -43.14 27.24 18.85
N LEU A 5 -44.11 26.77 18.05
CA LEU A 5 -43.87 25.80 16.99
C LEU A 5 -42.92 26.35 15.91
N SER A 6 -43.14 27.61 15.50
CA SER A 6 -42.27 28.30 14.54
C SER A 6 -40.85 28.47 15.06
N PHE A 7 -40.68 28.83 16.34
CA PHE A 7 -39.38 28.91 16.98
C PHE A 7 -38.67 27.54 17.02
N LEU A 8 -39.38 26.48 17.39
CA LEU A 8 -38.85 25.11 17.38
C LEU A 8 -38.42 24.66 15.98
N PHE A 9 -39.21 24.98 14.94
CA PHE A 9 -38.83 24.69 13.56
C PHE A 9 -37.56 25.42 13.14
N ILE A 10 -37.43 26.70 13.47
CA ILE A 10 -36.23 27.48 13.16
C ILE A 10 -35.01 26.90 13.90
N ALA A 11 -35.16 26.54 15.18
CA ALA A 11 -34.09 25.93 15.96
C ALA A 11 -33.65 24.59 15.37
N LEU A 12 -34.58 23.73 14.95
CA LEU A 12 -34.28 22.46 14.30
C LEU A 12 -33.57 22.63 12.95
N LEU A 13 -33.98 23.63 12.16
CA LEU A 13 -33.31 23.96 10.91
C LEU A 13 -31.86 24.41 11.16
N LEU A 14 -31.64 25.27 12.16
CA LEU A 14 -30.30 25.72 12.53
C LEU A 14 -29.42 24.56 13.00
N VAL A 15 -29.96 23.68 13.85
CA VAL A 15 -29.25 22.47 14.29
C VAL A 15 -28.94 21.56 13.11
N SER A 16 -29.89 21.33 12.21
CA SER A 16 -29.67 20.52 11.01
C SER A 16 -28.57 21.09 10.13
N ILE A 17 -28.59 22.40 9.85
CA ILE A 17 -27.56 23.07 9.04
C ILE A 17 -26.20 22.93 9.71
N PHE A 18 -26.11 23.19 11.01
CA PHE A 18 -24.87 23.08 11.77
C PHE A 18 -24.33 21.63 11.79
N SER A 19 -25.19 20.65 12.03
CA SER A 19 -24.82 19.22 12.01
C SER A 19 -24.34 18.77 10.64
N THR A 20 -25.03 19.16 9.56
CA THR A 20 -24.60 18.86 8.20
C THR A 20 -23.25 19.50 7.87
N TYR A 21 -23.04 20.76 8.25
CA TYR A 21 -21.76 21.45 8.04
C TYR A 21 -20.62 20.80 8.83
N SER A 22 -20.84 20.50 10.11
CA SER A 22 -19.85 19.84 10.95
C SER A 22 -19.48 18.45 10.43
N TRP A 23 -20.47 17.69 9.93
CA TRP A 23 -20.23 16.39 9.32
C TRP A 23 -19.41 16.50 8.02
N TRP A 24 -19.76 17.47 7.16
CA TRP A 24 -19.00 17.73 5.93
C TRP A 24 -17.55 18.13 6.21
N GLN A 25 -17.32 19.00 7.19
CA GLN A 25 -15.98 19.42 7.59
C GLN A 25 -15.15 18.24 8.12
N CYS A 26 -15.74 17.41 8.99
CA CYS A 26 -15.11 16.20 9.50
C CYS A 26 -14.73 15.23 8.37
N ARG A 27 -15.62 15.03 7.38
CA ARG A 27 -15.34 14.20 6.20
C ARG A 27 -14.16 14.75 5.39
N LYS A 28 -14.11 16.06 5.19
CA LYS A 28 -13.02 16.73 4.46
C LYS A 28 -11.68 16.64 5.20
N GLU A 29 -11.68 16.75 6.51
CA GLU A 29 -10.48 16.58 7.34
C GLU A 29 -9.99 15.14 7.32
N LYS A 30 -10.90 14.16 7.40
CA LYS A 30 -10.59 12.74 7.23
C LYS A 30 -9.94 12.46 5.88
N GLU A 31 -10.51 12.96 4.79
CA GLU A 31 -9.97 12.77 3.43
C GLU A 31 -8.55 13.33 3.29
N LYS A 32 -8.31 14.54 3.81
CA LYS A 32 -6.96 15.13 3.84
C LYS A 32 -5.97 14.29 4.63
N MET A 33 -6.38 13.76 5.79
CA MET A 33 -5.54 12.88 6.60
C MET A 33 -5.16 11.60 5.84
N LEU A 34 -6.12 10.97 5.14
CA LEU A 34 -5.85 9.78 4.34
C LEU A 34 -4.87 10.05 3.19
N VAL A 35 -5.00 11.20 2.52
CA VAL A 35 -4.04 11.63 1.50
C VAL A 35 -2.66 11.87 2.11
N GLN A 36 -2.57 12.50 3.29
CA GLN A 36 -1.29 12.68 3.97
C GLN A 36 -0.61 11.35 4.30
N ILE A 37 -1.36 10.40 4.84
CA ILE A 37 -0.86 9.05 5.15
C ILE A 37 -0.40 8.34 3.87
N TYR A 38 -1.18 8.46 2.78
CA TYR A 38 -0.81 7.91 1.48
C TYR A 38 0.52 8.49 0.96
N ASN A 39 0.76 9.79 1.17
CA ASN A 39 1.99 10.42 0.75
C ASN A 39 3.22 10.01 1.58
N GLU A 40 3.04 9.47 2.80
CA GLU A 40 4.16 9.05 3.64
C GLU A 40 4.99 7.91 3.03
N PHE A 41 4.41 7.08 2.14
CA PHE A 41 5.19 6.00 1.50
C PHE A 41 5.74 6.35 0.11
N GLU A 42 5.61 7.59 -0.38
CA GLU A 42 6.09 7.94 -1.74
C GLU A 42 7.54 7.53 -2.00
N VAL A 43 8.43 7.75 -1.04
CA VAL A 43 9.84 7.33 -1.16
C VAL A 43 9.96 5.81 -1.28
N SER A 44 9.23 5.07 -0.45
CA SER A 44 9.21 3.61 -0.51
C SER A 44 8.60 3.10 -1.81
N ARG A 45 7.59 3.77 -2.35
CA ARG A 45 7.01 3.44 -3.66
C ARG A 45 8.07 3.56 -4.75
N TRP A 46 8.77 4.71 -4.84
CA TRP A 46 9.79 4.94 -5.86
C TRP A 46 10.92 3.92 -5.83
N GLU A 47 11.35 3.53 -4.63
CA GLU A 47 12.36 2.49 -4.46
C GLU A 47 11.83 1.13 -4.95
N LEU A 48 10.56 0.81 -4.66
CA LEU A 48 9.96 -0.47 -5.02
C LEU A 48 9.63 -0.63 -6.50
N GLU A 49 9.52 0.47 -7.26
CA GLU A 49 9.32 0.48 -8.73
C GLU A 49 10.45 -0.23 -9.52
N HIS A 50 11.59 -0.51 -8.89
CA HIS A 50 12.79 -1.03 -9.55
C HIS A 50 13.39 -2.23 -8.81
N THR A 51 12.63 -2.90 -7.95
CA THR A 51 13.09 -4.01 -7.12
C THR A 51 13.57 -5.19 -7.97
N GLY A 52 12.71 -5.67 -8.87
CA GLY A 52 13.00 -6.81 -9.75
C GLY A 52 14.13 -6.50 -10.74
N GLU A 53 14.08 -5.34 -11.38
CA GLU A 53 15.14 -4.85 -12.28
C GLU A 53 16.49 -4.74 -11.57
N THR A 54 16.51 -4.23 -10.33
CA THR A 54 17.75 -4.12 -9.54
C THR A 54 18.29 -5.49 -9.19
N PHE A 55 17.47 -6.42 -8.71
CA PHE A 55 17.94 -7.78 -8.42
C PHE A 55 18.42 -8.50 -9.67
N GLN A 56 17.74 -8.33 -10.81
CA GLN A 56 18.20 -8.87 -12.08
C GLN A 56 19.62 -8.40 -12.40
N TYR A 57 19.87 -7.09 -12.30
CA TYR A 57 21.19 -6.50 -12.54
C TYR A 57 22.25 -7.05 -11.57
N LEU A 58 21.94 -7.11 -10.26
CA LEU A 58 22.86 -7.61 -9.24
C LEU A 58 23.19 -9.10 -9.46
N LEU A 59 22.19 -9.92 -9.82
CA LEU A 59 22.37 -11.34 -10.11
C LEU A 59 23.26 -11.55 -11.34
N GLN A 60 23.00 -10.83 -12.44
CA GLN A 60 23.76 -10.90 -13.69
C GLN A 60 25.22 -10.47 -13.53
N ASN A 61 25.51 -9.53 -12.63
CA ASN A 61 26.86 -9.03 -12.37
C ASN A 61 27.60 -9.83 -11.26
N ASN A 62 27.05 -10.95 -10.80
CA ASN A 62 27.67 -11.81 -9.80
C ASN A 62 28.16 -11.06 -8.54
N VAL A 63 27.36 -10.11 -8.05
CA VAL A 63 27.70 -9.37 -6.83
C VAL A 63 27.77 -10.31 -5.61
N SER A 64 28.46 -9.89 -4.56
CA SER A 64 28.61 -10.70 -3.35
C SER A 64 27.27 -10.96 -2.66
N GLN A 65 27.19 -12.07 -1.92
CA GLN A 65 26.07 -12.42 -1.04
C GLN A 65 25.69 -11.23 -0.12
N ALA A 66 26.69 -10.57 0.46
CA ALA A 66 26.49 -9.42 1.34
C ALA A 66 25.81 -8.23 0.65
N VAL A 67 26.10 -7.99 -0.63
CA VAL A 67 25.44 -6.93 -1.41
C VAL A 67 23.99 -7.32 -1.73
N LEU A 68 23.73 -8.58 -2.10
CA LEU A 68 22.35 -9.05 -2.31
C LEU A 68 21.51 -8.90 -1.04
N LEU A 69 22.07 -9.30 0.10
CA LEU A 69 21.40 -9.20 1.40
C LEU A 69 21.09 -7.75 1.78
N LEU A 70 22.04 -6.83 1.57
CA LEU A 70 21.82 -5.40 1.82
C LEU A 70 20.64 -4.84 1.01
N TYR A 71 20.55 -5.18 -0.28
CA TYR A 71 19.43 -4.75 -1.12
C TYR A 71 18.11 -5.41 -0.71
N LEU A 72 18.15 -6.69 -0.32
CA LEU A 72 16.98 -7.40 0.19
C LEU A 72 16.42 -6.75 1.46
N GLU A 73 17.27 -6.44 2.43
CA GLU A 73 16.87 -5.74 3.66
C GLU A 73 16.32 -4.34 3.36
N LYS A 74 16.94 -3.61 2.42
CA LYS A 74 16.44 -2.32 1.96
C LYS A 74 15.02 -2.43 1.41
N TYR A 75 14.78 -3.33 0.45
CA TYR A 75 13.46 -3.47 -0.15
C TYR A 75 12.43 -4.01 0.83
N GLN A 76 12.80 -4.95 1.69
CA GLN A 76 11.94 -5.43 2.77
C GLN A 76 11.47 -4.29 3.68
N HIS A 77 12.36 -3.35 4.02
CA HIS A 77 12.00 -2.17 4.80
C HIS A 77 10.98 -1.29 4.07
N HIS A 78 11.18 -1.04 2.77
CA HIS A 78 10.22 -0.27 1.97
C HIS A 78 8.86 -0.96 1.90
N VAL A 79 8.81 -2.28 1.67
CA VAL A 79 7.55 -3.06 1.67
C VAL A 79 6.83 -2.93 3.01
N LEU A 80 7.56 -2.96 4.13
CA LEU A 80 6.97 -2.77 5.46
C LEU A 80 6.28 -1.41 5.61
N VAL A 81 6.90 -0.34 5.11
CA VAL A 81 6.30 1.00 5.11
C VAL A 81 5.00 0.99 4.31
N VAL A 82 5.03 0.47 3.08
CA VAL A 82 3.84 0.42 2.20
C VAL A 82 2.72 -0.43 2.82
N ARG A 83 3.08 -1.58 3.41
CA ARG A 83 2.14 -2.43 4.16
C ARG A 83 1.46 -1.65 5.28
N ASN A 84 2.21 -0.92 6.09
CA ASN A 84 1.67 -0.17 7.21
C ASN A 84 0.74 0.95 6.73
N THR A 85 1.13 1.68 5.68
CA THR A 85 0.29 2.71 5.07
C THR A 85 -1.07 2.15 4.64
N PHE A 86 -1.09 1.08 3.84
CA PHE A 86 -2.36 0.50 3.41
C PHE A 86 -3.14 -0.15 4.55
N GLY A 87 -2.46 -0.62 5.61
CA GLY A 87 -3.12 -1.09 6.83
C GLY A 87 -3.85 0.02 7.57
N ILE A 88 -3.24 1.21 7.66
CA ILE A 88 -3.88 2.39 8.26
C ILE A 88 -5.04 2.85 7.36
N LEU A 89 -4.84 2.95 6.04
CA LEU A 89 -5.91 3.31 5.10
C LEU A 89 -7.11 2.35 5.20
N ALA A 90 -6.87 1.03 5.26
CA ALA A 90 -7.92 0.03 5.44
C ALA A 90 -8.63 0.13 6.80
N SER A 91 -7.92 0.55 7.86
CA SER A 91 -8.51 0.73 9.20
C SER A 91 -9.40 1.97 9.29
N HIS A 92 -9.19 2.94 8.40
CA HIS A 92 -9.89 4.23 8.41
C HIS A 92 -10.78 4.45 7.18
N SER A 93 -10.84 3.50 6.25
CA SER A 93 -11.73 3.52 5.08
C SER A 93 -12.60 2.27 5.05
N GLU A 94 -13.73 2.36 4.36
CA GLU A 94 -14.60 1.20 4.06
C GLU A 94 -14.23 0.56 2.71
N GLU A 95 -13.17 1.03 2.05
CA GLU A 95 -12.75 0.56 0.74
C GLU A 95 -11.86 -0.68 0.80
N GLU A 96 -12.37 -1.76 0.22
CA GLU A 96 -11.74 -3.09 0.22
C GLU A 96 -10.37 -3.12 -0.48
N LYS A 97 -10.14 -2.24 -1.46
CA LYS A 97 -8.85 -2.14 -2.17
C LYS A 97 -7.67 -1.92 -1.25
N PHE A 98 -7.83 -1.14 -0.18
CA PHE A 98 -6.74 -0.91 0.78
C PHE A 98 -6.43 -2.18 1.58
N ARG A 99 -7.43 -3.00 1.89
CA ARG A 99 -7.23 -4.30 2.53
C ARG A 99 -6.48 -5.26 1.60
N LYS A 100 -6.83 -5.29 0.32
CA LYS A 100 -6.13 -6.11 -0.70
C LYS A 100 -4.66 -5.71 -0.82
N LEU A 101 -4.38 -4.41 -0.95
CA LEU A 101 -3.02 -3.87 -1.01
C LEU A 101 -2.23 -4.19 0.27
N HIS A 102 -2.84 -4.03 1.45
CA HIS A 102 -2.21 -4.40 2.71
C HIS A 102 -1.82 -5.89 2.75
N VAL A 103 -2.72 -6.78 2.32
CA VAL A 103 -2.45 -8.22 2.26
C VAL A 103 -1.35 -8.54 1.24
N ALA A 104 -1.38 -7.92 0.07
CA ALA A 104 -0.36 -8.10 -0.95
C ALA A 104 1.04 -7.73 -0.45
N MET A 105 1.16 -6.58 0.23
CA MET A 105 2.42 -6.13 0.82
C MET A 105 2.86 -7.01 2.00
N LYS A 106 1.91 -7.56 2.76
CA LYS A 106 2.24 -8.53 3.81
C LYS A 106 2.84 -9.81 3.20
N ASN A 107 2.23 -10.37 2.16
CA ASN A 107 2.75 -11.56 1.49
C ASN A 107 4.14 -11.31 0.91
N LEU A 108 4.34 -10.19 0.20
CA LEU A 108 5.66 -9.82 -0.31
C LEU A 108 6.69 -9.66 0.82
N PHE A 109 6.31 -9.01 1.93
CA PHE A 109 7.19 -8.88 3.10
C PHE A 109 7.58 -10.25 3.68
N ASP A 110 6.62 -11.16 3.81
CA ASP A 110 6.83 -12.49 4.36
C ASP A 110 7.79 -13.30 3.46
N VAL A 111 7.63 -13.23 2.14
CA VAL A 111 8.57 -13.84 1.16
C VAL A 111 9.96 -13.23 1.28
N LEU A 112 10.11 -11.91 1.23
CA LEU A 112 11.44 -11.27 1.37
C LEU A 112 12.10 -11.63 2.72
N THR A 113 11.30 -11.82 3.77
CA THR A 113 11.77 -12.30 5.08
C THR A 113 12.28 -13.73 5.01
N SER A 114 11.53 -14.63 4.39
CA SER A 114 11.92 -16.03 4.15
C SER A 114 13.24 -16.12 3.39
N ILE A 115 13.38 -15.35 2.31
CA ILE A 115 14.62 -15.27 1.52
C ILE A 115 15.80 -14.78 2.38
N ARG A 116 15.59 -13.73 3.19
CA ARG A 116 16.63 -13.15 4.06
C ARG A 116 17.11 -14.13 5.12
N ASP A 117 16.17 -14.86 5.71
CA ASP A 117 16.44 -15.80 6.80
C ASP A 117 17.11 -17.09 6.31
N ASN A 118 17.19 -17.31 4.98
CA ASN A 118 17.96 -18.37 4.34
C ASN A 118 19.09 -17.82 3.44
N PRO A 119 20.19 -17.29 4.03
CA PRO A 119 21.27 -16.65 3.28
C PRO A 119 22.07 -17.61 2.39
N GLU A 120 22.06 -18.91 2.68
CA GLU A 120 22.76 -19.92 1.88
C GLU A 120 22.12 -20.06 0.49
N SER A 121 20.78 -20.00 0.42
CA SER A 121 19.99 -20.07 -0.82
C SER A 121 19.58 -18.70 -1.37
N LEU A 122 20.07 -17.59 -0.81
CA LEU A 122 19.65 -16.21 -1.16
C LEU A 122 19.61 -15.96 -2.68
N ARG A 123 20.68 -16.32 -3.38
CA ARG A 123 20.77 -16.13 -4.83
C ARG A 123 19.74 -16.95 -5.60
N GLU A 124 19.59 -18.22 -5.26
CA GLU A 124 18.64 -19.13 -5.89
C GLU A 124 17.21 -18.67 -5.66
N ASN A 125 16.88 -18.29 -4.42
CA ASN A 125 15.57 -17.77 -4.05
C ASN A 125 15.25 -16.44 -4.74
N LEU A 126 16.22 -15.51 -4.85
CA LEU A 126 16.03 -14.28 -5.62
C LEU A 126 15.83 -14.57 -7.11
N GLN A 127 16.54 -15.55 -7.65
CA GLN A 127 16.43 -15.96 -9.04
C GLN A 127 15.05 -16.59 -9.34
N SER A 128 14.55 -17.47 -8.47
CA SER A 128 13.25 -18.13 -8.65
C SER A 128 12.07 -17.17 -8.54
N ASN A 129 12.20 -16.13 -7.71
CA ASN A 129 11.16 -15.11 -7.50
C ASN A 129 11.28 -13.89 -8.42
N LEU A 130 12.29 -13.85 -9.31
CA LEU A 130 12.64 -12.64 -10.07
C LEU A 130 11.51 -12.14 -10.99
N GLU A 131 10.75 -13.06 -11.58
CA GLU A 131 9.63 -12.70 -12.47
C GLU A 131 8.53 -11.96 -11.71
N ALA A 132 8.09 -12.51 -10.57
CA ALA A 132 7.08 -11.89 -9.72
C ALA A 132 7.56 -10.54 -9.15
N LEU A 133 8.84 -10.42 -8.76
CA LEU A 133 9.42 -9.13 -8.35
C LEU A 133 9.36 -8.07 -9.47
N ARG A 134 9.54 -8.48 -10.74
CA ARG A 134 9.41 -7.57 -11.89
C ARG A 134 7.95 -7.24 -12.21
N GLU A 135 7.00 -8.12 -11.91
CA GLU A 135 5.58 -7.75 -11.97
C GLU A 135 5.24 -6.71 -10.90
N PHE A 136 5.78 -6.83 -9.68
CA PHE A 136 5.67 -5.78 -8.67
C PHE A 136 6.25 -4.44 -9.15
N ASP A 137 7.40 -4.43 -9.85
CA ASP A 137 7.95 -3.20 -10.44
C ASP A 137 6.92 -2.47 -11.30
N LYS A 138 6.21 -3.20 -12.17
CA LYS A 138 5.16 -2.65 -13.05
C LYS A 138 3.98 -2.13 -12.23
N LEU A 139 3.53 -2.90 -11.25
CA LEU A 139 2.40 -2.53 -10.40
C LEU A 139 2.69 -1.28 -9.56
N PHE A 140 3.91 -1.13 -9.03
CA PHE A 140 4.32 0.08 -8.34
C PHE A 140 4.44 1.28 -9.29
N LYS A 141 4.92 1.07 -10.52
CA LYS A 141 4.96 2.10 -11.57
C LYS A 141 3.54 2.53 -11.97
N GLU A 142 2.56 1.63 -12.00
CA GLU A 142 1.16 1.98 -12.24
C GLU A 142 0.57 2.73 -11.04
N LEU A 143 0.82 2.24 -9.82
CA LEU A 143 0.40 2.89 -8.58
C LEU A 143 0.91 4.34 -8.48
N SER A 144 2.06 4.64 -9.08
CA SER A 144 2.65 5.98 -9.14
C SER A 144 1.78 7.06 -9.78
N GLN A 145 0.83 6.64 -10.60
CA GLN A 145 -0.02 7.56 -11.38
C GLN A 145 -1.13 8.18 -10.52
N TYR A 146 -1.38 7.62 -9.33
CA TYR A 146 -2.47 8.04 -8.45
C TYR A 146 -1.91 8.88 -7.29
N GLN A 147 -2.29 10.16 -7.23
CA GLN A 147 -1.87 11.07 -6.16
C GLN A 147 -2.78 10.98 -4.92
N SER A 148 -3.99 10.44 -5.09
CA SER A 148 -4.95 10.21 -4.02
C SER A 148 -5.17 8.70 -3.86
N PRO A 149 -5.21 8.19 -2.61
CA PRO A 149 -5.52 6.78 -2.37
C PRO A 149 -6.91 6.39 -2.89
N ASN A 150 -7.85 7.35 -2.93
CA ASN A 150 -9.21 7.10 -3.39
C ASN A 150 -9.28 6.90 -4.92
N ASP A 151 -8.30 7.41 -5.67
CA ASP A 151 -8.26 7.29 -7.13
C ASP A 151 -7.71 5.94 -7.60
N ILE A 152 -7.13 5.15 -6.70
CA ILE A 152 -6.60 3.81 -7.00
C ILE A 152 -7.76 2.91 -7.48
N PRO A 153 -7.63 2.29 -8.67
CA PRO A 153 -8.62 1.33 -9.17
C PRO A 153 -8.65 0.05 -8.32
N ASP A 154 -9.84 -0.52 -8.15
CA ASP A 154 -10.00 -1.83 -7.50
C ASP A 154 -9.25 -2.94 -8.24
N GLU A 155 -9.17 -2.85 -9.58
CA GLU A 155 -8.44 -3.79 -10.44
C GLU A 155 -6.95 -3.80 -10.14
N LEU A 156 -6.33 -2.62 -9.97
CA LEU A 156 -4.92 -2.53 -9.60
C LEU A 156 -4.66 -3.22 -8.25
N ALA A 157 -5.54 -2.99 -7.26
CA ALA A 157 -5.44 -3.65 -5.96
C ALA A 157 -5.63 -5.18 -6.03
N GLU A 158 -6.45 -5.68 -6.95
CA GLU A 158 -6.57 -7.12 -7.22
C GLU A 158 -5.30 -7.67 -7.86
N ASN A 159 -4.73 -6.99 -8.86
CA ASN A 159 -3.50 -7.42 -9.52
C ASN A 159 -2.33 -7.56 -8.53
N PHE A 160 -2.18 -6.59 -7.61
CA PHE A 160 -1.23 -6.69 -6.50
C PHE A 160 -1.45 -7.95 -5.65
N LEU A 161 -2.72 -8.24 -5.34
CA LEU A 161 -3.07 -9.39 -4.52
C LEU A 161 -2.81 -10.71 -5.25
N GLU A 162 -3.15 -10.83 -6.52
CA GLU A 162 -2.92 -12.00 -7.36
C GLU A 162 -1.42 -12.33 -7.47
N VAL A 163 -0.59 -11.36 -7.89
CA VAL A 163 0.87 -11.54 -7.97
C VAL A 163 1.45 -11.95 -6.62
N SER A 164 0.95 -11.38 -5.51
CA SER A 164 1.42 -11.75 -4.18
C SER A 164 1.05 -13.19 -3.77
N LYS A 165 -0.09 -13.71 -4.23
CA LYS A 165 -0.53 -15.08 -3.94
C LYS A 165 0.34 -16.08 -4.71
N GLU A 166 0.57 -15.83 -5.99
CA GLU A 166 1.45 -16.65 -6.84
C GLU A 166 2.86 -16.73 -6.23
N LEU A 167 3.38 -15.59 -5.77
CA LEU A 167 4.67 -15.53 -5.09
C LEU A 167 4.70 -16.43 -3.84
N THR A 168 3.65 -16.40 -3.02
CA THR A 168 3.57 -17.21 -1.79
C THR A 168 3.39 -18.71 -2.07
N GLU A 169 2.72 -19.06 -3.18
CA GLU A 169 2.53 -20.45 -3.60
C GLU A 169 3.81 -21.07 -4.16
N SER A 170 4.68 -20.27 -4.79
CA SER A 170 5.98 -20.73 -5.30
C SER A 170 7.00 -21.08 -4.21
N GLU A 171 6.78 -20.66 -2.96
CA GLU A 171 7.61 -21.02 -1.80
C GLU A 171 7.21 -22.34 -1.12
N ARG A 172 6.09 -22.97 -1.52
CA ARG A 172 5.61 -24.26 -0.98
C ARG A 172 6.08 -25.45 -1.80
#